data_AF-A0A2T4LLG0-F1
#
_entry.id   AF-A0A2T4LLG0-F1
#
_cell.length_a   1.000
_cell.length_b   1.000
_cell.length_c   1.000
_cell.angle_alpha   90.00
_cell.angle_beta   90.00
_cell.angle_gamma   90.00
#
_symmetry.space_group_name_H-M   'P 1'
#
loop_
_entity.id
_entity.type
_entity.pdbx_description
1 polymer ?
#
loop_
_entity_poly.entity_id
_entity_poly.type
_entity_poly.pdbx_seq_one_letter_code
_entity_poly.pdbx_strand_id
1 'polypeptide(L)' 'MANYDVVKVDGTKSGSVELNDAVFAIEPNKDVLFEAITLQ' A
#
# COMPACT_ATOMS: atom_id res chain seq x y z
N MET A 1 -5.79 -0.86 10.90
CA MET A 1 -6.06 0.39 10.17
C MET A 1 -4.89 1.35 10.33
N ALA A 2 -4.03 1.39 9.31
CA ALA A 2 -2.86 2.27 9.27
C ALA A 2 -3.24 3.60 8.60
N ASN A 3 -2.94 4.72 9.27
CA ASN A 3 -3.18 6.07 8.78
C ASN A 3 -1.91 6.62 8.13
N TYR A 4 -2.02 7.04 6.88
CA TYR A 4 -0.90 7.54 6.09
C TYR A 4 -1.07 9.01 5.74
N ASP A 5 0.05 9.72 5.72
CA ASP A 5 0.08 11.15 5.42
C ASP A 5 0.02 11.37 3.91
N VAL A 6 -0.94 12.19 3.47
CA VAL A 6 -1.01 12.66 2.10
C VAL A 6 -0.05 13.84 2.00
N VAL A 7 1.00 13.69 1.19
CA VAL A 7 2.01 14.73 0.97
C VAL A 7 1.70 15.46 -0.34
N LYS A 8 1.73 16.79 -0.31
CA LYS A 8 1.58 17.64 -1.50
C LYS A 8 2.89 17.68 -2.29
N VAL A 9 2.82 18.13 -3.54
CA VAL A 9 4.00 18.25 -4.43
C VAL A 9 5.05 19.23 -3.87
N ASP A 10 4.63 20.18 -3.02
CA ASP A 10 5.51 21.10 -2.30
C ASP A 10 6.21 20.47 -1.08
N GLY A 11 5.97 19.17 -0.82
CA GLY A 11 6.55 18.42 0.30
C GLY A 11 5.83 18.62 1.64
N THR A 12 4.80 19.47 1.70
CA THR A 12 4.02 19.68 2.93
C THR A 12 2.92 18.64 3.10
N LYS A 13 2.60 18.31 4.36
CA LYS A 13 1.50 17.41 4.69
C LYS A 13 0.17 18.07 4.35
N SER A 14 -0.59 17.45 3.45
CA SER A 14 -1.95 17.83 3.06
C SER A 14 -3.00 17.32 4.05
N GLY A 15 -2.79 16.15 4.63
CA GLY A 15 -3.76 15.48 5.49
C GLY A 15 -3.37 14.03 5.77
N SER A 16 -4.34 13.23 6.23
CA SER A 16 -4.17 11.80 6.49
C SER A 16 -5.30 10.99 5.84
N VAL A 17 -4.97 9.81 5.32
CA VAL A 17 -5.92 8.85 4.75
C VAL A 17 -5.75 7.51 5.43
N GLU A 18 -6.89 6.88 5.72
CA GLU A 18 -6.95 5.53 6.25
C GLU A 18 -7.01 4.53 5.09
N LEU A 19 -6.06 3.60 5.03
CA LEU A 19 -6.02 2.58 3.98
C LEU A 19 -6.84 1.34 4.38
N ASN A 20 -7.43 0.68 3.38
CA ASN A 20 -8.22 -0.51 3.59
C ASN A 20 -7.34 -1.72 3.96
N ASP A 21 -7.55 -2.26 5.16
CA ASP A 21 -6.79 -3.40 5.69
C ASP A 21 -6.95 -4.67 4.82
N ALA A 22 -8.08 -4.87 4.15
CA ALA A 22 -8.30 -6.04 3.27
C ALA A 22 -7.47 -5.99 1.97
N VAL A 23 -6.82 -4.86 1.68
CA VAL A 23 -5.93 -4.70 0.52
C VAL A 23 -4.49 -4.50 0.98
N PHE A 24 -4.27 -3.68 2.01
CA PHE A 24 -2.93 -3.24 2.43
C PHE A 24 -2.37 -3.96 3.66
N ALA A 25 -3.20 -4.68 4.41
CA ALA A 25 -2.79 -5.44 5.60
C ALA A 25 -2.99 -6.95 5.44
N ILE A 26 -3.02 -7.43 4.19
CA ILE A 26 -3.05 -8.87 3.89
C ILE A 26 -1.67 -9.48 4.09
N GLU A 27 -1.61 -10.70 4.64
CA GLU A 27 -0.37 -11.46 4.72
C GLU A 27 0.07 -11.86 3.30
N PRO A 28 1.25 -11.44 2.81
CA PRO A 28 1.66 -11.71 1.44
C PRO A 28 1.92 -13.20 1.19
N ASN A 29 1.30 -13.75 0.16
CA ASN A 29 1.65 -15.08 -0.34
C ASN A 29 2.84 -14.96 -1.31
N LYS A 30 4.01 -15.43 -0.87
CA LYS A 30 5.26 -15.34 -1.63
C LYS A 30 5.27 -16.20 -2.89
N ASP A 31 4.58 -17.33 -2.89
CA ASP A 31 4.51 -18.23 -4.05
C ASP A 31 3.70 -17.57 -5.17
N VAL A 32 2.53 -17.03 -4.84
CA VAL A 32 1.67 -16.28 -5.78
C VAL A 32 2.39 -15.04 -6.30
N LEU A 33 3.12 -14.32 -5.44
CA LEU A 33 3.89 -13.15 -5.84
C LEU A 33 5.00 -13.52 -6.84
N PHE A 34 5.71 -14.61 -6.60
CA PHE A 34 6.79 -15.07 -7.48
C PHE A 34 6.27 -15.51 -8.86
N GLU A 35 5.15 -16.24 -8.88
CA GLU A 35 4.48 -16.63 -10.13
C GLU A 35 4.03 -15.40 -10.92
N ALA A 36 3.39 -14.43 -10.27
CA ALA A 36 2.89 -13.21 -10.91
C ALA A 36 4.01 -12.37 -11.54
N ILE A 37 5.19 -12.26 -10.88
CA ILE A 37 6.35 -11.54 -11.41
C ILE A 37 6.95 -12.27 -12.62
N THR A 38 7.01 -13.60 -12.57
CA THR A 38 7.65 -14.41 -13.62
C THR A 38 6.80 -14.50 -14.89
N LEU A 39 5.48 -14.37 -14.77
CA LEU A 39 4.53 -14.44 -15.89
C LEU A 39 4.34 -13.11 -16.66
N GLN A 40 4.90 -11.99 -16.16
CA GLN A 40 4.57 -10.62 -16.58
C GLN A 40 5.23 -10.17 -17.89
#